data_AF-A0A3C1K666-F1
#
_entry.id   AF-A0A3C1K666-F1
#
_cell.length_a   1.000
_cell.length_b   1.000
_cell.length_c   1.000
_cell.angle_alpha   90.00
_cell.angle_beta   90.00
_cell.angle_gamma   90.00
#
_symmetry.space_group_name_H-M   'P 1'
#
loop_
_entity.id
_entity.type
_entity.pdbx_description
1 polymer ?
#
loop_
_entity_poly.entity_id
_entity_poly.type
_entity_poly.pdbx_seq_one_letter_code
_entity_poly.pdbx_strand_id
1 'polypeptide(L)'
;GNHPVINIKTGKIEITSQNHSYAVDLNSVEGTCLKVNHKNLLDNTVEGAESIEEKLFSVQYHPESAPGPQDSAYLFDKFIDMMSGGSADA
;
A
#
# COMPACT_ATOMS: atom_id res chain seq x y z
N GLY A 1 -15.28 -1.97 1.93
CA GLY A 1 -15.28 -0.51 2.09
C GLY A 1 -15.23 -0.04 3.54
N ASN A 2 -14.92 -0.91 4.50
CA ASN A 2 -14.84 -0.59 5.93
C ASN A 2 -13.59 -1.22 6.57
N HIS A 3 -12.61 -1.63 5.76
CA HIS A 3 -11.42 -2.35 6.23
C HIS A 3 -10.34 -1.33 6.61
N PRO A 4 -9.96 -1.21 7.89
CA PRO A 4 -8.93 -0.29 8.33
C PRO A 4 -7.53 -0.83 8.00
N VAL A 5 -6.78 -0.09 7.20
CA VAL A 5 -5.39 -0.39 6.83
C VAL A 5 -4.50 0.71 7.38
N ILE A 6 -3.39 0.33 8.04
CA ILE A 6 -2.38 1.28 8.51
C ILE A 6 -1.23 1.36 7.52
N ASN A 7 -0.85 2.58 7.13
CA ASN A 7 0.44 2.85 6.52
C ASN A 7 1.51 2.89 7.61
N ILE A 8 2.39 1.90 7.64
CA ILE A 8 3.38 1.70 8.70
C ILE A 8 4.40 2.85 8.75
N LYS A 9 4.70 3.47 7.60
CA LYS A 9 5.68 4.57 7.52
C LYS A 9 5.15 5.86 8.13
N THR A 10 3.88 6.18 7.91
CA THR A 10 3.29 7.46 8.32
C THR A 10 2.43 7.35 9.58
N GLY A 11 2.04 6.14 9.98
CA GLY A 11 1.06 5.88 11.03
C GLY A 11 -0.38 6.25 10.63
N LYS A 12 -0.62 6.69 9.39
CA LYS A 12 -1.95 7.05 8.89
C LYS A 12 -2.80 5.78 8.74
N ILE A 13 -4.06 5.86 9.18
CA ILE A 13 -5.07 4.83 8.97
C ILE A 13 -5.97 5.26 7.81
N GLU A 14 -6.27 4.30 6.94
CA GLU A 14 -7.14 4.47 5.77
C GLU A 14 -8.27 3.44 5.86
N ILE A 15 -9.51 3.86 5.63
CA ILE A 15 -10.60 2.93 5.42
C ILE A 15 -10.58 2.55 3.94
N THR A 16 -10.58 1.25 3.63
CA THR A 16 -10.35 0.76 2.27
C THR A 16 -11.50 -0.11 1.75
N SER A 17 -11.60 -0.16 0.42
CA SER A 17 -12.40 -1.16 -0.29
C SER A 17 -11.53 -2.36 -0.66
N GLN A 18 -11.94 -3.55 -0.23
CA GLN A 18 -11.21 -4.81 -0.43
C GLN A 18 -12.13 -5.85 -1.06
N ASN A 19 -11.59 -6.63 -2.00
CA ASN A 19 -12.26 -7.75 -2.63
C ASN A 19 -11.23 -8.80 -3.10
N HIS A 20 -10.52 -9.40 -2.15
CA HIS A 20 -9.57 -10.49 -2.40
C HIS A 20 -9.74 -11.55 -1.32
N SER A 21 -9.39 -12.81 -1.63
CA SER A 21 -9.47 -13.94 -0.70
C SER A 21 -8.13 -14.66 -0.51
N TYR A 22 -7.07 -14.12 -1.11
CA TYR A 22 -5.69 -14.52 -0.91
C TYR A 22 -4.91 -13.31 -0.41
N ALA A 23 -3.86 -13.57 0.37
CA ALA A 23 -2.97 -12.54 0.90
C ALA A 23 -1.52 -12.98 0.72
N VAL A 24 -0.62 -12.00 0.64
CA VAL A 24 0.82 -12.26 0.64
C VAL A 24 1.23 -12.76 2.04
N ASP A 25 1.98 -13.86 2.09
CA ASP A 25 2.60 -14.34 3.33
C ASP A 25 3.72 -13.38 3.74
N LEU A 26 3.62 -12.81 4.95
CA LEU A 26 4.61 -11.89 5.50
C LEU A 26 6.03 -12.48 5.48
N ASN A 27 6.17 -13.77 5.81
CA ASN A 27 7.48 -14.41 5.88
C ASN A 27 8.11 -14.58 4.49
N SER A 28 7.30 -14.64 3.43
CA SER A 28 7.79 -14.75 2.05
C SER A 28 8.45 -13.47 1.53
N VAL A 29 8.24 -12.35 2.21
CA VAL A 29 8.84 -11.05 1.88
C VAL A 29 10.28 -10.95 2.42
N GLU A 30 10.60 -11.70 3.49
CA GLU A 30 11.94 -11.67 4.09
C GLU A 30 13.02 -12.12 3.10
N GLY A 31 14.13 -11.40 3.06
CA GLY A 31 15.24 -11.67 2.14
C GLY A 31 15.03 -11.20 0.70
N THR A 32 13.90 -10.57 0.39
CA THR A 32 13.67 -9.90 -0.91
C THR A 32 14.04 -8.41 -0.85
N CYS A 33 13.95 -7.70 -1.98
CA CYS A 33 14.09 -6.23 -2.00
C CYS A 33 12.85 -5.47 -1.48
N LEU A 34 11.77 -6.19 -1.17
CA LEU A 34 10.49 -5.61 -0.75
C LEU A 34 10.45 -5.36 0.75
N LYS A 35 9.75 -4.29 1.13
CA LYS A 35 9.37 -3.98 2.51
C LYS A 35 7.87 -3.84 2.60
N VAL A 36 7.25 -4.54 3.56
CA VAL A 36 5.84 -4.34 3.88
C VAL A 36 5.63 -2.93 4.40
N ASN A 37 4.69 -2.20 3.84
CA ASN A 37 4.41 -0.81 4.19
C ASN A 37 2.95 -0.55 4.57
N HIS A 38 2.03 -1.47 4.26
CA HIS A 38 0.64 -1.41 4.69
C HIS A 38 0.22 -2.73 5.34
N LYS A 39 -0.58 -2.62 6.40
CA LYS A 39 -1.07 -3.77 7.15
C LYS A 39 -2.54 -3.62 7.50
N ASN A 40 -3.29 -4.71 7.41
CA ASN A 40 -4.67 -4.74 7.86
C ASN A 40 -4.72 -4.70 9.40
N LEU A 41 -5.51 -3.80 9.98
CA LEU A 41 -5.62 -3.69 11.44
C LEU A 41 -6.57 -4.73 12.06
N LEU A 42 -7.41 -5.39 11.27
CA LEU A 42 -8.34 -6.41 11.76
C LEU A 42 -7.64 -7.77 11.95
N ASP A 43 -6.78 -8.16 11.01
CA ASP A 43 -6.22 -9.52 10.96
C ASP A 43 -4.70 -9.58 10.75
N ASN A 44 -4.02 -8.43 10.68
CA ASN A 44 -2.58 -8.33 10.50
C ASN A 44 -2.03 -8.82 9.15
N THR A 45 -2.88 -9.04 8.14
CA THR A 45 -2.42 -9.41 6.80
C THR A 45 -1.67 -8.28 6.09
N VAL A 46 -0.82 -8.65 5.12
CA VAL A 46 -0.06 -7.71 4.29
C VAL A 46 -1.00 -7.02 3.32
N GLU A 47 -1.04 -5.69 3.37
CA GLU A 47 -1.91 -4.85 2.52
C GLU A 47 -1.14 -4.00 1.52
N GLY A 48 0.20 -4.06 1.56
CA GLY A 48 1.06 -3.35 0.63
C GLY A 48 2.53 -3.60 0.90
N ALA A 49 3.32 -3.52 -0.17
CA ALA A 49 4.76 -3.64 -0.15
C ALA A 49 5.40 -2.64 -1.11
N GLU A 50 6.67 -2.30 -0.88
CA GLU A 50 7.44 -1.42 -1.76
C GLU A 50 8.92 -1.73 -1.75
N SER A 51 9.61 -1.33 -2.82
CA SER A 51 11.07 -1.25 -2.89
C SER A 51 11.46 0.15 -3.34
N ILE A 52 12.24 0.83 -2.50
CA ILE A 52 12.73 2.19 -2.79
C ILE A 52 13.81 2.12 -3.88
N GLU A 53 14.69 1.13 -3.82
CA GLU A 53 15.78 0.92 -4.77
C GLU A 53 15.24 0.68 -6.19
N GLU A 54 14.24 -0.19 -6.30
CA GLU A 54 13.63 -0.56 -7.58
C GLU A 54 12.51 0.40 -8.01
N LYS A 55 12.23 1.44 -7.23
CA LYS A 55 11.14 2.41 -7.46
C LYS A 55 9.81 1.71 -7.78
N LEU A 56 9.37 0.82 -6.90
CA LEU A 56 8.09 0.11 -7.05
C LEU A 56 7.30 0.10 -5.74
N PHE A 57 5.98 0.04 -5.87
CA PHE A 57 5.08 -0.25 -4.75
C PHE A 57 3.82 -0.95 -5.24
N SER A 58 3.14 -1.64 -4.33
CA SER A 58 1.82 -2.22 -4.56
C SER A 58 0.97 -2.10 -3.29
N VAL A 59 -0.35 -2.18 -3.49
CA VAL A 59 -1.34 -2.33 -2.43
C VAL A 59 -2.29 -3.46 -2.78
N GLN A 60 -2.86 -4.11 -1.77
CA GLN A 60 -3.72 -5.28 -1.92
C GLN A 60 -5.21 -4.89 -2.06
N TYR A 61 -5.57 -3.70 -1.59
CA TYR A 61 -6.91 -3.11 -1.68
C TYR A 61 -7.11 -2.28 -2.95
N HIS A 62 -8.32 -1.77 -3.15
CA HIS A 62 -8.73 -0.96 -4.31
C HIS A 62 -8.60 0.54 -4.01
N PRO A 63 -7.51 1.23 -4.41
CA PRO A 63 -7.34 2.65 -4.15
C PRO A 63 -8.25 3.55 -5.00
N GLU A 64 -8.71 3.07 -6.15
CA GLU A 64 -9.66 3.76 -7.03
C GLU A 64 -11.04 3.90 -6.39
N SER A 65 -11.38 2.93 -5.53
CA SER A 65 -12.65 2.81 -4.84
C SER A 65 -13.90 3.01 -5.72
N ALA A 66 -14.64 1.96 -6.04
CA ALA A 66 -15.92 2.09 -6.73
C ALA A 66 -16.77 0.83 -6.55
N PRO A 67 -17.58 0.71 -5.47
CA PRO A 67 -17.84 1.70 -4.41
C PRO A 67 -16.79 1.72 -3.30
N GLY A 68 -16.70 2.81 -2.52
CA GLY A 68 -15.80 2.85 -1.35
C GLY A 68 -15.41 4.25 -0.86
N PRO A 69 -14.73 4.32 0.30
CA PRO A 69 -14.04 5.52 0.80
C PRO A 69 -12.85 5.90 -0.08
N GLN A 70 -12.50 7.19 -0.14
CA GLN A 70 -11.47 7.71 -1.04
C GLN A 70 -10.13 8.02 -0.33
N ASP A 71 -9.91 7.43 0.85
CA ASP A 71 -8.77 7.72 1.74
C ASP A 71 -7.39 7.41 1.11
N SER A 72 -7.38 6.49 0.14
CA SER A 72 -6.17 5.94 -0.50
C SER A 72 -5.89 6.50 -1.90
N ALA A 73 -6.64 7.52 -2.36
CA ALA A 73 -6.49 8.08 -3.71
C ALA A 73 -5.08 8.68 -3.96
N TYR A 74 -4.38 9.13 -2.91
CA TYR A 74 -3.01 9.66 -2.99
C TYR A 74 -1.98 8.67 -3.57
N LEU A 75 -2.29 7.37 -3.60
CA LEU A 75 -1.42 6.38 -4.22
C LEU A 75 -1.29 6.58 -5.73
N PHE A 76 -2.30 7.14 -6.39
CA PHE A 76 -2.20 7.53 -7.79
C PHE A 76 -1.25 8.72 -7.97
N ASP A 77 -1.31 9.71 -7.09
CA ASP A 77 -0.36 10.84 -7.10
C ASP A 77 1.07 10.34 -6.88
N LYS A 78 1.28 9.46 -5.89
CA LYS A 78 2.58 8.80 -5.65
C LYS A 78 3.10 8.10 -6.91
N PHE A 79 2.25 7.38 -7.63
CA PHE A 79 2.63 6.70 -8.87
C PHE A 79 3.03 7.69 -9.98
N ILE A 80 2.28 8.78 -10.15
CA ILE A 80 2.57 9.83 -11.13
C ILE A 80 3.90 10.53 -10.81
N ASP A 81 4.17 10.81 -9.53
CA ASP A 81 5.43 11.40 -9.08
C ASP A 81 6.62 10.48 -9.38
N MET A 82 6.45 9.17 -9.21
CA MET A 82 7.48 8.18 -9.54
C MET A 82 7.76 8.11 -11.04
N MET A 83 6.74 8.21 -11.90
CA MET A 83 6.91 8.29 -13.35
C MET A 83 7.64 9.55 -13.80
N SER A 84 7.45 10.66 -13.07
CA SER A 84 8.04 11.96 -13.38
C SER A 84 9.53 12.07 -13.02
N GLY A 85 10.16 10.98 -12.57
CA GLY A 85 11.61 10.90 -12.36
C GLY A 85 12.09 11.30 -10.97
N GLY A 86 11.17 11.61 -10.03
CA GLY A 86 11.45 11.81 -8.60
C GLY A 86 12.75 12.57 -8.29
N SER A 87 12.78 13.89 -8.52
CA SER A 87 13.76 14.74 -7.85
C SER A 87 13.21 15.10 -6.47
N ALA A 88 13.67 14.41 -5.43
CA ALA A 88 13.46 14.83 -4.05
C ALA A 88 14.63 14.35 -3.17
N ASP A 89 15.83 14.82 -3.52
CA ASP A 89 16.82 15.29 -2.56
C ASP A 89 17.05 16.77 -2.90
N ALA A 90 16.35 17.67 -2.19
CA ALA A 90 16.63 19.09 -2.09
C ALA A 90 16.24 19.57 -0.69
#